data_AF-A0AAX3YNY3-F1
#
_entry.id   AF-A0AAX3YNY3-F1
#
_cell.length_a   1.000
_cell.length_b   1.000
_cell.length_c   1.000
_cell.angle_alpha   90.00
_cell.angle_beta   90.00
_cell.angle_gamma   90.00
#
_symmetry.space_group_name_H-M   'P 1'
#
loop_
_entity.id
_entity.type
_entity.pdbx_description
1 polymer ?
#
loop_
_entity_poly.entity_id
_entity_poly.type
_entity_poly.pdbx_seq_one_letter_code
_entity_poly.pdbx_strand_id
1 'polypeptide(L)'
;MPTTASRPANGVARFVAYDRNPVRIGNPEDGTAISVRAETFVEEYASIAIKEFAEKSNGDFDTVYVKFDAASTGAQGMKHDFGASAEPGGALAERLRKAYETGTPVYVAIETRRRKHVENKRDEPIDPRMPIHTLRGASGESLSGQPQATKANCVKVIVAAGSVDDPTDTAIASDKDLRSDISEWTQLRGNKLGDLPPEGWRCLVADGKRTGGITPDGPKSGSADVDAIAEAVAGKIAGTKGAPARSGQPAANSGVRGRPGLVAEAKAWESVNSDGRPNMGSYLAAKLRATHQSAVYLFQDAVTAVEESEQPELTEETSLEHVWQLTELLLWLADQVQKSVVGAINRNEASHKEAGQWVQQIISTRYPYAVEHITDDDARREWSLLVGKAAAEDFSRTQRMMADYLGIDLQPAAETRPQQEQEQQQSAGRGEATTSQPTAQQRQDQVRGTASAQQQLPPEQRSPRPLTAGEDPDAVTAWKKLADACGMGEYIDQLRFILKATFGISQGLLGEIEATAFTRQVDQWAANPTDFREQAGHAFNNDPENRKAS
;
A
#
# COMPACT_ATOMS: atom_id res chain seq x y z
N MET A 1 30.08 -25.79 -3.20
CA MET A 1 29.93 -24.45 -2.60
C MET A 1 29.95 -24.64 -1.09
N PRO A 2 30.81 -23.96 -0.31
CA PRO A 2 30.82 -24.13 1.13
C PRO A 2 29.50 -23.57 1.69
N THR A 3 28.75 -24.42 2.38
CA THR A 3 27.42 -24.17 2.96
C THR A 3 27.47 -23.40 4.29
N THR A 4 28.64 -22.97 4.72
CA THR A 4 28.82 -22.16 5.92
C THR A 4 28.59 -20.70 5.59
N ALA A 5 27.40 -20.20 5.93
CA ALA A 5 27.14 -18.78 6.01
C ALA A 5 28.29 -18.10 6.77
N SER A 6 28.86 -17.03 6.19
CA SER A 6 29.79 -16.15 6.91
C SER A 6 29.18 -15.84 8.28
N ARG A 7 29.90 -15.89 9.40
CA ARG A 7 29.34 -15.57 10.75
C ARG A 7 29.46 -14.06 11.02
N PRO A 8 28.66 -13.47 11.94
CA PRO A 8 28.90 -12.09 12.34
C PRO A 8 30.30 -11.94 12.94
N ALA A 9 31.05 -10.95 12.48
CA ALA A 9 32.45 -10.76 12.87
C ALA A 9 32.62 -10.46 14.37
N ASN A 10 31.62 -9.81 15.01
CA ASN A 10 31.56 -9.54 16.44
C ASN A 10 30.11 -9.27 16.89
N GLY A 11 29.82 -9.54 18.17
CA GLY A 11 28.58 -9.12 18.83
C GLY A 11 27.33 -9.93 18.45
N VAL A 12 26.20 -9.24 18.36
CA VAL A 12 24.88 -9.84 18.08
C VAL A 12 24.33 -9.28 16.77
N ALA A 13 24.06 -10.15 15.80
CA ALA A 13 23.34 -9.79 14.59
C ALA A 13 21.86 -10.19 14.72
N ARG A 14 20.97 -9.26 14.37
CA ARG A 14 19.52 -9.47 14.41
C ARG A 14 18.91 -9.07 13.08
N PHE A 15 18.15 -9.93 12.43
CA PHE A 15 17.59 -9.65 11.12
C PHE A 15 16.35 -10.50 10.83
N VAL A 16 15.59 -10.09 9.84
CA VAL A 16 14.46 -10.84 9.28
C VAL A 16 14.98 -11.71 8.14
N ALA A 17 14.67 -13.00 8.22
CA ALA A 17 14.87 -13.97 7.16
C ALA A 17 13.51 -14.50 6.68
N TYR A 18 13.51 -15.35 5.67
CA TYR A 18 12.29 -15.89 5.08
C TYR A 18 12.33 -17.42 5.07
N ASP A 19 11.19 -18.05 5.34
CA ASP A 19 11.03 -19.50 5.27
C ASP A 19 11.42 -20.01 3.89
N ARG A 20 12.24 -21.05 3.82
CA ARG A 20 12.68 -21.64 2.55
C ARG A 20 11.51 -22.23 1.77
N ASN A 21 10.50 -22.74 2.50
CA ASN A 21 9.35 -23.44 1.94
C ASN A 21 8.16 -22.49 1.80
N PRO A 22 7.80 -22.06 0.59
CA PRO A 22 6.66 -21.19 0.39
C PRO A 22 5.34 -21.91 0.64
N VAL A 23 4.35 -21.17 1.16
CA VAL A 23 2.96 -21.62 1.33
C VAL A 23 2.10 -20.95 0.27
N ARG A 24 1.16 -21.70 -0.32
CA ARG A 24 0.15 -21.16 -1.24
C ARG A 24 -0.96 -20.47 -0.46
N ILE A 25 -1.19 -19.19 -0.75
CA ILE A 25 -2.29 -18.40 -0.17
C ILE A 25 -2.95 -17.53 -1.25
N GLY A 26 -4.12 -16.96 -0.95
CA GLY A 26 -4.72 -15.93 -1.80
C GLY A 26 -3.94 -14.61 -1.73
N ASN A 27 -3.70 -13.99 -2.87
CA ASN A 27 -3.02 -12.72 -3.00
C ASN A 27 -3.92 -11.62 -2.44
N PRO A 28 -3.49 -10.87 -1.41
CA PRO A 28 -4.25 -9.73 -0.92
C PRO A 28 -4.44 -8.61 -1.96
N GLU A 29 -3.63 -8.56 -3.01
CA GLU A 29 -3.69 -7.51 -4.05
C GLU A 29 -4.77 -7.78 -5.11
N ASP A 30 -4.99 -9.05 -5.50
CA ASP A 30 -5.86 -9.41 -6.64
C ASP A 30 -6.65 -10.72 -6.44
N GLY A 31 -6.55 -11.37 -5.27
CA GLY A 31 -7.25 -12.62 -4.95
C GLY A 31 -6.65 -13.89 -5.58
N THR A 32 -5.63 -13.79 -6.44
CA THR A 32 -5.03 -14.95 -7.13
C THR A 32 -4.19 -15.82 -6.19
N ALA A 33 -4.00 -17.10 -6.50
CA ALA A 33 -3.18 -17.97 -5.64
C ALA A 33 -1.67 -17.70 -5.84
N ILE A 34 -1.01 -17.17 -4.81
CA ILE A 34 0.43 -16.88 -4.82
C ILE A 34 1.20 -17.77 -3.85
N SER A 35 2.47 -17.99 -4.14
CA SER A 35 3.43 -18.62 -3.23
C SER A 35 4.02 -17.56 -2.31
N VAL A 36 3.98 -17.79 -1.00
CA VAL A 36 4.48 -16.84 0.00
C VAL A 36 5.48 -17.49 0.93
N ARG A 37 6.68 -16.92 1.03
CA ARG A 37 7.62 -17.25 2.10
C ARG A 37 7.37 -16.32 3.29
N ALA A 38 7.15 -16.94 4.43
CA ALA A 38 6.89 -16.29 5.71
C ALA A 38 8.17 -15.70 6.33
N GLU A 39 8.10 -14.51 6.91
CA GLU A 39 9.17 -13.98 7.76
C GLU A 39 9.49 -14.84 9.00
N THR A 40 10.78 -14.95 9.31
CA THR A 40 11.32 -15.42 10.58
C THR A 40 12.31 -14.39 11.11
N PHE A 41 12.55 -14.36 12.42
CA PHE A 41 13.51 -13.43 13.02
C PHE A 41 14.72 -14.19 13.52
N VAL A 42 15.90 -13.87 13.01
CA VAL A 42 17.15 -14.55 13.33
C VAL A 42 17.99 -13.69 14.26
N GLU A 43 18.49 -14.31 15.33
CA GLU A 43 19.47 -13.74 16.25
C GLU A 43 20.73 -14.60 16.23
N GLU A 44 21.83 -14.05 15.73
CA GLU A 44 23.16 -14.67 15.76
C GLU A 44 23.99 -14.04 16.87
N TYR A 45 24.55 -14.87 17.73
CA TYR A 45 25.48 -14.48 18.79
C TYR A 45 26.86 -15.02 18.43
N ALA A 46 27.82 -14.13 18.21
CA ALA A 46 29.19 -14.51 17.85
C ALA A 46 29.86 -15.37 18.94
N SER A 47 29.58 -15.07 20.21
CA SER A 47 30.06 -15.80 21.38
C SER A 47 29.07 -15.63 22.53
N ILE A 48 28.66 -16.76 23.13
CA ILE A 48 27.79 -16.79 24.30
C ILE A 48 28.02 -18.06 25.13
N ALA A 49 28.01 -17.94 26.45
CA ALA A 49 28.11 -19.08 27.36
C ALA A 49 26.73 -19.72 27.60
N ILE A 50 26.73 -21.05 27.78
CA ILE A 50 25.53 -21.80 28.15
C ILE A 50 25.49 -21.90 29.68
N LYS A 51 24.39 -21.41 30.26
CA LYS A 51 24.15 -21.44 31.70
C LYS A 51 23.45 -22.71 32.16
N GLU A 52 22.57 -23.25 31.32
CA GLU A 52 21.79 -24.44 31.63
C GLU A 52 21.53 -25.23 30.35
N PHE A 53 21.64 -26.55 30.44
CA PHE A 53 21.28 -27.49 29.39
C PHE A 53 20.35 -28.54 29.99
N ALA A 54 19.14 -28.66 29.45
CA ALA A 54 18.13 -29.57 29.95
C ALA A 54 17.52 -30.38 28.81
N GLU A 55 17.55 -31.70 28.94
CA GLU A 55 16.80 -32.61 28.08
C GLU A 55 15.41 -32.82 28.69
N LYS A 56 14.38 -32.43 27.94
CA LYS A 56 12.98 -32.58 28.34
C LYS A 56 12.35 -33.66 27.49
N SER A 57 11.90 -34.73 28.12
CA SER A 57 11.04 -35.74 27.50
C SER A 57 9.62 -35.56 28.03
N ASN A 58 8.67 -35.24 27.15
CA ASN A 58 7.26 -35.07 27.51
C ASN A 58 6.40 -36.25 27.01
N GLY A 59 6.96 -37.47 27.01
CA GLY A 59 6.28 -38.70 26.61
C GLY A 59 6.26 -38.92 25.09
N ASP A 60 5.79 -37.94 24.31
CA ASP A 60 5.68 -38.04 22.85
C ASP A 60 6.81 -37.34 22.08
N PHE A 61 7.55 -36.44 22.72
CA PHE A 61 8.61 -35.66 22.09
C PHE A 61 9.75 -35.37 23.07
N ASP A 62 10.97 -35.64 22.60
CA ASP A 62 12.19 -35.17 23.25
C ASP A 62 12.53 -33.77 22.71
N THR A 63 12.95 -32.88 23.60
CA THR A 63 13.44 -31.55 23.23
C THR A 63 14.63 -31.19 24.09
N VAL A 64 15.61 -30.53 23.49
CA VAL A 64 16.70 -29.92 24.26
C VAL A 64 16.31 -28.47 24.53
N TYR A 65 16.39 -28.05 25.78
CA TYR A 65 16.22 -26.65 26.17
C TYR A 65 17.55 -26.12 26.69
N VAL A 66 18.02 -25.03 26.09
CA VAL A 66 19.27 -24.38 26.46
C VAL A 66 18.97 -22.99 26.98
N LYS A 67 19.53 -22.64 28.13
CA LYS A 67 19.51 -21.28 28.68
C LYS A 67 20.90 -20.68 28.55
N PHE A 68 20.97 -19.49 27.97
CA PHE A 68 22.20 -18.77 27.73
C PHE A 68 22.41 -17.69 28.80
N ASP A 69 23.68 -17.49 29.18
CA ASP A 69 24.10 -16.38 30.02
C ASP A 69 24.18 -15.11 29.18
N ALA A 70 23.22 -14.21 29.37
CA ALA A 70 23.14 -12.97 28.59
C ALA A 70 24.34 -12.04 28.84
N ALA A 71 24.89 -12.04 30.06
CA ALA A 71 26.02 -11.19 30.43
C ALA A 71 27.31 -11.60 29.70
N SER A 72 27.46 -12.89 29.39
CA SER A 72 28.65 -13.43 28.70
C SER A 72 28.86 -12.88 27.28
N THR A 73 27.81 -12.34 26.66
CA THR A 73 27.87 -11.80 25.28
C THR A 73 28.63 -10.48 25.19
N GLY A 74 28.76 -9.75 26.29
CA GLY A 74 29.28 -8.36 26.32
C GLY A 74 28.41 -7.34 25.57
N ALA A 75 27.25 -7.73 25.04
CA ALA A 75 26.38 -6.86 24.26
C ALA A 75 25.53 -5.94 25.16
N GLN A 76 25.46 -4.66 24.82
CA GLN A 76 24.61 -3.70 25.52
C GLN A 76 23.13 -4.11 25.45
N GLY A 77 22.43 -4.04 26.59
CA GLY A 77 20.99 -4.33 26.68
C GLY A 77 20.62 -5.79 27.00
N MET A 78 21.59 -6.72 27.02
CA MET A 78 21.36 -8.13 27.36
C MET A 78 21.45 -8.36 28.88
N LYS A 79 20.42 -7.91 29.62
CA LYS A 79 20.41 -7.95 31.10
C LYS A 79 19.84 -9.25 31.70
N HIS A 80 19.13 -10.04 30.91
CA HIS A 80 18.40 -11.21 31.38
C HIS A 80 18.75 -12.43 30.54
N ASP A 81 19.10 -13.52 31.21
CA ASP A 81 19.24 -14.83 30.58
C ASP A 81 18.00 -15.18 29.78
N PHE A 82 18.21 -15.86 28.68
CA PHE A 82 17.14 -16.28 27.78
C PHE A 82 17.39 -17.72 27.36
N GLY A 83 16.33 -18.41 26.94
CA GLY A 83 16.44 -19.77 26.46
C GLY A 83 15.77 -19.99 25.12
N ALA A 84 16.18 -21.06 24.47
CA ALA A 84 15.66 -21.54 23.20
C ALA A 84 15.72 -23.06 23.17
N SER A 85 14.84 -23.65 22.38
CA SER A 85 14.80 -25.10 22.19
C SER A 85 15.70 -25.51 21.03
N ALA A 86 16.27 -26.71 21.07
CA ALA A 86 16.96 -27.33 19.95
C ALA A 86 16.37 -28.71 19.68
N GLU A 87 16.59 -29.21 18.46
CA GLU A 87 16.32 -30.60 18.10
C GLU A 87 17.02 -31.55 19.09
N PRO A 88 16.35 -32.60 19.59
CA PRO A 88 17.01 -33.60 20.43
C PRO A 88 18.00 -34.43 19.61
N GLY A 89 19.15 -34.74 20.20
CA GLY A 89 20.17 -35.57 19.55
C GLY A 89 20.88 -34.91 18.37
N GLY A 90 21.73 -35.69 17.68
CA GLY A 90 22.52 -35.23 16.56
C GLY A 90 23.65 -34.25 16.92
N ALA A 91 24.37 -33.80 15.89
CA ALA A 91 25.58 -33.00 16.05
C ALA A 91 25.33 -31.64 16.73
N LEU A 92 24.14 -31.06 16.59
CA LEU A 92 23.81 -29.77 17.21
C LEU A 92 23.61 -29.92 18.74
N ALA A 93 22.80 -30.88 19.18
CA ALA A 93 22.57 -31.11 20.60
C ALA A 93 23.85 -31.56 21.32
N GLU A 94 24.64 -32.46 20.70
CA GLU A 94 25.92 -32.91 21.24
C GLU A 94 26.90 -31.75 21.43
N ARG A 95 26.94 -30.82 20.48
CA ARG A 95 27.79 -29.64 20.55
C ARG A 95 27.37 -28.69 21.65
N LEU A 96 26.07 -28.42 21.78
CA LEU A 96 25.52 -27.60 22.87
C LEU A 96 25.78 -28.25 24.23
N ARG A 97 25.62 -29.58 24.34
CA ARG A 97 25.93 -30.34 25.56
C ARG A 97 27.41 -30.23 25.94
N LYS A 98 28.32 -30.48 24.98
CA LYS A 98 29.76 -30.37 25.19
C LYS A 98 30.19 -28.96 25.61
N ALA A 99 29.63 -27.93 24.97
CA ALA A 99 29.91 -26.54 25.31
C ALA A 99 29.47 -26.20 26.75
N TYR A 100 28.30 -26.67 27.16
CA TYR A 100 27.81 -26.53 28.54
C TYR A 100 28.72 -27.26 29.55
N GLU A 101 29.03 -28.54 29.31
CA GLU A 101 29.84 -29.37 30.21
C GLU A 101 31.27 -28.83 30.39
N THR A 102 31.83 -28.21 29.34
CA THR A 102 33.18 -27.63 29.36
C THR A 102 33.22 -26.15 29.74
N GLY A 103 32.06 -25.50 29.87
CA GLY A 103 31.97 -24.04 30.09
C GLY A 103 32.52 -23.21 28.93
N THR A 104 32.63 -23.77 27.73
CA THR A 104 33.20 -23.07 26.57
C THR A 104 32.12 -22.22 25.89
N PRO A 105 32.36 -20.93 25.63
CA PRO A 105 31.44 -20.11 24.83
C PRO A 105 31.28 -20.66 23.41
N VAL A 106 30.10 -20.45 22.83
CA VAL A 106 29.78 -20.92 21.48
C VAL A 106 29.23 -19.80 20.62
N TYR A 107 29.46 -19.91 19.32
CA TYR A 107 28.60 -19.28 18.35
C TYR A 107 27.22 -19.94 18.41
N VAL A 108 26.13 -19.15 18.39
CA VAL A 108 24.78 -19.71 18.26
C VAL A 108 23.91 -18.82 17.36
N ALA A 109 23.09 -19.46 16.53
CA ALA A 109 22.02 -18.82 15.79
C ALA A 109 20.66 -19.34 16.26
N ILE A 110 19.77 -18.41 16.59
CA ILE A 110 18.42 -18.68 17.08
C ILE A 110 17.42 -18.11 16.09
N GLU A 111 16.55 -18.97 15.58
CA GLU A 111 15.41 -18.58 14.76
C GLU A 111 14.16 -18.45 15.66
N THR A 112 13.61 -17.24 15.74
CA THR A 112 12.27 -17.00 16.26
C THR A 112 11.30 -17.12 15.10
N ARG A 113 10.59 -18.25 15.05
CA ARG A 113 9.62 -18.57 14.00
C ARG A 113 8.20 -18.52 14.55
N ARG A 114 7.24 -18.22 13.69
CA ARG A 114 5.80 -18.27 14.03
C ARG A 114 5.37 -19.68 14.41
N ARG A 115 4.45 -19.78 15.37
CA ARG A 115 3.73 -21.02 15.64
C ARG A 115 2.72 -21.27 14.53
N LYS A 116 2.26 -22.52 14.39
CA LYS A 116 1.13 -22.84 13.52
C LYS A 116 -0.17 -22.21 14.02
N HIS A 117 -0.36 -22.21 15.33
CA HIS A 117 -1.50 -21.60 16.01
C HIS A 117 -1.00 -20.84 17.25
N VAL A 118 -1.79 -19.87 17.71
CA VAL A 118 -1.52 -19.17 18.97
C VAL A 118 -1.38 -20.19 20.12
N GLU A 119 -0.46 -19.94 21.04
CA GLU A 119 -0.20 -20.82 22.18
C GLU A 119 -1.50 -21.13 22.93
N ASN A 120 -1.73 -22.42 23.20
CA ASN A 120 -2.93 -22.94 23.85
C ASN A 120 -4.25 -22.71 23.10
N LYS A 121 -4.21 -22.24 21.84
CA LYS A 121 -5.39 -22.01 21.00
C LYS A 121 -5.25 -22.70 19.65
N ARG A 122 -5.51 -24.00 19.60
CA ARG A 122 -5.35 -24.81 18.38
C ARG A 122 -6.23 -24.35 17.20
N ASP A 123 -7.32 -23.66 17.47
CA ASP A 123 -8.27 -23.20 16.44
C ASP A 123 -7.96 -21.78 15.94
N GLU A 124 -6.86 -21.16 16.41
CA GLU A 124 -6.45 -19.81 16.01
C GLU A 124 -5.13 -19.87 15.21
N PRO A 125 -5.17 -20.17 13.89
CA PRO A 125 -3.98 -20.23 13.06
C PRO A 125 -3.35 -18.85 12.88
N ILE A 126 -2.01 -18.82 12.81
CA ILE A 126 -1.27 -17.57 12.59
C ILE A 126 -1.05 -17.36 11.08
N ASP A 127 -1.52 -16.22 10.56
CA ASP A 127 -1.45 -15.89 9.13
C ASP A 127 0.02 -15.83 8.64
N PRO A 128 0.37 -16.53 7.54
CA PRO A 128 1.65 -16.42 6.85
C PRO A 128 2.06 -14.99 6.44
N ARG A 129 1.12 -14.05 6.38
CA ARG A 129 1.32 -12.64 6.03
C ARG A 129 1.50 -11.74 7.24
N MET A 130 1.40 -12.25 8.48
CA MET A 130 1.62 -11.40 9.65
C MET A 130 3.13 -11.11 9.83
N PRO A 131 3.55 -9.83 9.93
CA PRO A 131 4.95 -9.49 10.16
C PRO A 131 5.50 -10.14 11.43
N ILE A 132 6.73 -10.66 11.37
CA ILE A 132 7.33 -11.35 12.51
C ILE A 132 7.52 -10.41 13.71
N HIS A 133 7.75 -9.12 13.45
CA HIS A 133 7.83 -8.08 14.49
C HIS A 133 6.49 -7.86 15.21
N THR A 134 5.38 -7.88 14.46
CA THR A 134 4.04 -7.82 15.04
C THR A 134 3.77 -9.01 15.95
N LEU A 135 4.12 -10.22 15.51
CA LEU A 135 3.96 -11.44 16.31
C LEU A 135 4.79 -11.40 17.61
N ARG A 136 5.97 -10.77 17.56
CA ARG A 136 6.84 -10.53 18.70
C ARG A 136 6.36 -9.39 19.60
N GLY A 137 5.31 -8.65 19.23
CA GLY A 137 4.83 -7.47 19.96
C GLY A 137 5.82 -6.30 19.93
N ALA A 138 6.66 -6.20 18.90
CA ALA A 138 7.56 -5.09 18.70
C ALA A 138 6.82 -3.91 18.03
N SER A 139 7.10 -2.68 18.46
CA SER A 139 6.60 -1.45 17.83
C SER A 139 7.69 -0.78 16.99
N GLY A 140 7.36 -0.39 15.75
CA GLY A 140 8.29 0.29 14.85
C GLY A 140 9.53 -0.54 14.49
N GLU A 141 10.70 0.11 14.38
CA GLU A 141 11.99 -0.53 14.08
C GLU A 141 12.60 -1.30 15.28
N SER A 142 11.84 -1.52 16.35
CA SER A 142 12.33 -2.16 17.57
C SER A 142 12.74 -3.61 17.30
N LEU A 143 14.05 -3.88 17.37
CA LEU A 143 14.60 -5.23 17.37
C LEU A 143 14.23 -6.02 18.64
N SER A 144 13.78 -5.34 19.70
CA SER A 144 13.25 -5.95 20.93
C SER A 144 11.76 -6.29 20.80
N GLY A 145 11.42 -7.56 21.01
CA GLY A 145 10.04 -8.04 21.14
C GLY A 145 9.56 -8.08 22.59
N GLN A 146 8.25 -8.04 22.80
CA GLN A 146 7.65 -8.31 24.10
C GLN A 146 7.65 -9.83 24.37
N PRO A 147 8.21 -10.29 25.51
CA PRO A 147 8.33 -11.72 25.81
C PRO A 147 6.99 -12.49 25.78
N GLN A 148 5.92 -11.86 26.27
CA GLN A 148 4.59 -12.44 26.36
C GLN A 148 3.99 -12.66 24.96
N ALA A 149 4.03 -11.64 24.10
CA ALA A 149 3.59 -11.75 22.71
C ALA A 149 4.42 -12.79 21.94
N THR A 150 5.75 -12.73 22.10
CA THR A 150 6.67 -13.68 21.46
C THR A 150 6.37 -15.12 21.90
N LYS A 151 6.11 -15.36 23.20
CA LYS A 151 5.77 -16.70 23.70
C LYS A 151 4.45 -17.22 23.12
N ALA A 152 3.44 -16.36 23.07
CA ALA A 152 2.12 -16.69 22.56
C ALA A 152 2.14 -17.04 21.06
N ASN A 153 2.91 -16.30 20.26
CA ASN A 153 2.83 -16.35 18.81
C ASN A 153 4.00 -17.07 18.13
N CYS A 154 5.15 -17.19 18.81
CA CYS A 154 6.39 -17.67 18.23
C CYS A 154 7.03 -18.79 19.06
N VAL A 155 8.01 -19.47 18.45
CA VAL A 155 8.91 -20.42 19.09
C VAL A 155 10.34 -19.99 18.79
N LYS A 156 11.21 -20.00 19.80
CA LYS A 156 12.65 -19.79 19.64
C LYS A 156 13.34 -21.13 19.49
N VAL A 157 14.00 -21.33 18.35
CA VAL A 157 14.68 -22.58 18.01
C VAL A 157 16.15 -22.29 17.71
N ILE A 158 17.06 -23.03 18.33
CA ILE A 158 18.48 -22.99 18.01
C ILE A 158 18.66 -23.78 16.72
N VAL A 159 19.17 -23.09 15.69
CA VAL A 159 19.29 -23.66 14.34
C VAL A 159 20.74 -23.84 13.91
N ALA A 160 21.69 -23.23 14.61
CA ALA A 160 23.11 -23.51 14.43
C ALA A 160 23.89 -23.24 15.72
N ALA A 161 24.93 -24.02 15.99
CA ALA A 161 25.91 -23.75 17.03
C ALA A 161 27.31 -24.19 16.59
N GLY A 162 28.35 -23.47 17.03
CA GLY A 162 29.72 -23.72 16.56
C GLY A 162 30.80 -23.24 17.52
N SER A 163 32.03 -23.68 17.28
CA SER A 163 33.22 -23.14 17.97
C SER A 163 33.35 -21.64 17.67
N VAL A 164 33.59 -20.78 18.65
CA VAL A 164 33.74 -19.32 18.42
C VAL A 164 34.89 -19.02 17.43
N ASP A 165 36.01 -19.74 17.56
CA ASP A 165 37.25 -19.46 16.83
C ASP A 165 37.30 -20.09 15.43
N ASP A 166 36.43 -21.08 15.16
CA ASP A 166 36.41 -21.80 13.88
C ASP A 166 35.02 -21.76 13.23
N PRO A 167 34.83 -20.90 12.21
CA PRO A 167 33.62 -20.82 11.39
C PRO A 167 33.20 -22.12 10.71
N THR A 168 34.15 -22.99 10.39
CA THR A 168 33.89 -24.26 9.69
C THR A 168 33.33 -25.34 10.62
N ASP A 169 33.56 -25.17 11.92
CA ASP A 169 33.08 -26.06 12.97
C ASP A 169 31.69 -25.62 13.48
N THR A 170 30.71 -25.54 12.57
CA THR A 170 29.28 -25.26 12.86
C THR A 170 28.44 -26.51 12.66
N ALA A 171 27.72 -26.94 13.70
CA ALA A 171 26.59 -27.84 13.56
C ALA A 171 25.32 -27.04 13.22
N ILE A 172 24.53 -27.52 12.26
CA ILE A 172 23.29 -26.90 11.79
C ILE A 172 22.14 -27.88 12.11
N ALA A 173 20.99 -27.35 12.52
CA ALA A 173 19.78 -28.13 12.73
C ALA A 173 19.28 -28.75 11.43
N SER A 174 18.47 -29.81 11.53
CA SER A 174 17.81 -30.37 10.35
C SER A 174 16.85 -29.38 9.69
N ASP A 175 16.46 -29.67 8.45
CA ASP A 175 15.46 -28.88 7.70
C ASP A 175 14.07 -28.82 8.37
N LYS A 176 13.82 -29.67 9.37
CA LYS A 176 12.61 -29.63 10.19
C LYS A 176 12.60 -28.41 11.13
N ASP A 177 13.76 -28.07 11.68
CA ASP A 177 13.92 -27.03 12.70
C ASP A 177 14.48 -25.72 12.15
N LEU A 178 15.37 -25.78 11.15
CA LEU A 178 15.79 -24.61 10.39
C LEU A 178 14.79 -24.33 9.25
N ARG A 179 13.94 -23.29 9.39
CA ARG A 179 12.97 -22.93 8.34
C ARG A 179 13.57 -21.97 7.34
N SER A 180 14.31 -20.97 7.80
CA SER A 180 14.91 -20.02 6.88
C SER A 180 16.01 -20.64 6.02
N ASP A 181 16.25 -20.05 4.85
CA ASP A 181 17.38 -20.46 4.00
C ASP A 181 18.67 -19.83 4.52
N ILE A 182 19.53 -20.65 5.14
CA ILE A 182 20.79 -20.19 5.73
C ILE A 182 21.77 -19.65 4.70
N SER A 183 21.64 -20.05 3.43
CA SER A 183 22.50 -19.52 2.35
C SER A 183 22.21 -18.04 2.06
N GLU A 184 20.98 -17.58 2.33
CA GLU A 184 20.55 -16.20 2.14
C GLU A 184 20.94 -15.30 3.32
N TRP A 185 21.36 -15.84 4.46
CA TRP A 185 21.55 -15.02 5.68
C TRP A 185 22.61 -13.93 5.53
N THR A 186 23.67 -14.18 4.76
CA THR A 186 24.75 -13.19 4.59
C THR A 186 24.22 -11.89 3.99
N GLN A 187 23.34 -11.96 2.98
CA GLN A 187 22.70 -10.77 2.39
C GLN A 187 21.59 -10.20 3.29
N LEU A 188 20.92 -11.05 4.08
CA LEU A 188 19.80 -10.63 4.92
C LEU A 188 20.21 -10.01 6.27
N ARG A 189 21.49 -10.00 6.65
CA ARG A 189 21.92 -9.34 7.92
C ARG A 189 21.56 -7.87 8.01
N GLY A 190 21.46 -7.17 6.88
CA GLY A 190 20.98 -5.80 6.80
C GLY A 190 19.46 -5.65 6.94
N ASN A 191 18.71 -6.75 6.77
CA ASN A 191 17.25 -6.78 6.72
C ASN A 191 16.62 -6.66 8.11
N LYS A 192 16.69 -5.48 8.73
CA LYS A 192 16.17 -5.28 10.10
C LYS A 192 14.64 -5.32 10.15
N LEU A 193 13.99 -4.79 9.11
CA LEU A 193 12.54 -4.61 9.08
C LEU A 193 11.82 -5.71 8.30
N GLY A 194 12.53 -6.46 7.45
CA GLY A 194 11.93 -7.43 6.52
C GLY A 194 11.61 -6.84 5.14
N ASP A 195 12.17 -5.68 4.83
CA ASP A 195 12.01 -4.92 3.60
C ASP A 195 13.07 -5.21 2.53
N LEU A 196 14.03 -6.09 2.83
CA LEU A 196 15.06 -6.56 1.90
C LEU A 196 14.81 -8.05 1.54
N PRO A 197 13.95 -8.34 0.55
CA PRO A 197 13.75 -9.70 0.09
C PRO A 197 15.00 -10.23 -0.66
N PRO A 198 15.24 -11.56 -0.65
CA PRO A 198 16.28 -12.18 -1.46
C PRO A 198 15.99 -12.04 -2.95
N GLU A 199 17.03 -12.19 -3.79
CA GLU A 199 16.89 -12.12 -5.25
C GLU A 199 15.79 -13.05 -5.80
N GLY A 200 14.95 -12.53 -6.70
CA GLY A 200 13.83 -13.26 -7.29
C GLY A 200 12.57 -13.26 -6.43
N TRP A 201 12.54 -12.48 -5.36
CA TRP A 201 11.38 -12.29 -4.49
C TRP A 201 11.11 -10.80 -4.24
N ARG A 202 9.82 -10.46 -4.09
CA ARG A 202 9.36 -9.14 -3.63
C ARG A 202 8.61 -9.24 -2.31
N CYS A 203 8.61 -8.15 -1.55
CA CYS A 203 7.68 -7.99 -0.43
C CYS A 203 6.24 -8.04 -0.93
N LEU A 204 5.39 -8.80 -0.23
CA LEU A 204 3.96 -8.79 -0.48
C LEU A 204 3.33 -7.59 0.24
N VAL A 205 2.48 -6.84 -0.47
CA VAL A 205 1.80 -5.66 0.05
C VAL A 205 0.31 -5.93 0.12
N ALA A 206 -0.35 -5.42 1.16
CA ALA A 206 -1.79 -5.43 1.32
C ALA A 206 -2.22 -4.05 1.81
N ASP A 207 -3.21 -3.42 1.16
CA ASP A 207 -3.72 -2.09 1.52
C ASP A 207 -2.63 -1.02 1.63
N GLY A 208 -1.64 -1.07 0.73
CA GLY A 208 -0.49 -0.17 0.73
C GLY A 208 0.49 -0.36 1.90
N LYS A 209 0.29 -1.39 2.73
CA LYS A 209 1.17 -1.77 3.83
C LYS A 209 1.89 -3.07 3.52
N ARG A 210 3.18 -3.10 3.84
CA ARG A 210 3.99 -4.31 3.73
C ARG A 210 3.48 -5.39 4.67
N THR A 211 3.25 -6.57 4.15
CA THR A 211 2.93 -7.76 4.94
C THR A 211 4.22 -8.44 5.45
N GLY A 212 4.07 -9.46 6.29
CA GLY A 212 5.14 -10.32 6.80
C GLY A 212 5.53 -11.47 5.89
N GLY A 213 5.32 -11.33 4.59
CA GLY A 213 5.60 -12.35 3.59
C GLY A 213 6.22 -11.78 2.33
N ILE A 214 6.99 -12.61 1.63
CA ILE A 214 7.53 -12.33 0.29
C ILE A 214 6.94 -13.31 -0.72
N THR A 215 6.80 -12.89 -1.97
CA THR A 215 6.28 -13.72 -3.06
C THR A 215 7.25 -13.65 -4.26
N PRO A 216 7.28 -14.66 -5.15
CA PRO A 216 8.20 -14.62 -6.29
C PRO A 216 8.02 -13.35 -7.11
N ASP A 217 9.12 -12.80 -7.59
CA ASP A 217 9.08 -11.90 -8.73
C ASP A 217 8.56 -12.73 -9.91
N GLY A 218 7.43 -12.30 -10.50
CA GLY A 218 6.81 -13.03 -11.62
C GLY A 218 7.81 -13.32 -12.76
N PRO A 219 7.50 -14.26 -13.67
CA PRO A 219 8.45 -14.66 -14.70
C PRO A 219 8.96 -13.45 -15.47
N LYS A 220 10.28 -13.25 -15.45
CA LYS A 220 10.98 -12.34 -16.36
C LYS A 220 10.67 -12.83 -17.78
N SER A 221 9.74 -12.18 -18.48
CA SER A 221 9.65 -12.30 -19.93
C SER A 221 11.04 -11.98 -20.50
N GLY A 222 11.56 -12.85 -21.36
CA GLY A 222 12.95 -12.90 -21.77
C GLY A 222 13.56 -11.54 -22.10
N SER A 223 14.86 -11.41 -21.83
CA SER A 223 15.67 -10.30 -22.27
C SER A 223 15.53 -10.13 -23.78
N ALA A 224 14.71 -9.17 -24.21
CA ALA A 224 14.92 -8.56 -25.50
C ALA A 224 16.25 -7.81 -25.39
N ASP A 225 17.18 -8.16 -26.27
CA ASP A 225 18.47 -7.51 -26.37
C ASP A 225 18.24 -6.01 -26.60
N VAL A 226 18.39 -5.23 -25.53
CA VAL A 226 18.08 -3.79 -25.48
C VAL A 226 18.99 -3.03 -26.43
N ASP A 227 20.17 -3.57 -26.73
CA ASP A 227 21.10 -3.00 -27.70
C ASP A 227 20.63 -3.23 -29.14
N ALA A 228 20.03 -4.39 -29.45
CA ALA A 228 19.44 -4.65 -30.78
C ALA A 228 18.18 -3.81 -31.04
N ILE A 229 17.38 -3.54 -30.01
CA ILE A 229 16.21 -2.64 -30.11
C ILE A 229 16.67 -1.18 -30.21
N ALA A 230 17.69 -0.76 -29.45
CA ALA A 230 18.26 0.58 -29.54
C ALA A 230 18.89 0.85 -30.92
N GLU A 231 19.53 -0.15 -31.54
CA GLU A 231 20.13 -0.04 -32.87
C GLU A 231 19.06 0.02 -33.98
N ALA A 232 17.97 -0.74 -33.85
CA ALA A 232 16.82 -0.70 -34.76
C ALA A 232 16.02 0.62 -34.66
N VAL A 233 15.91 1.19 -33.45
CA VAL A 233 15.24 2.48 -33.20
C VAL A 233 16.13 3.65 -33.64
N ALA A 234 17.44 3.60 -33.40
CA ALA A 234 18.39 4.61 -33.90
C ALA A 234 18.46 4.64 -35.43
N GLY A 235 18.40 3.47 -36.09
CA GLY A 235 18.33 3.37 -37.55
C GLY A 235 17.04 3.94 -38.15
N LYS A 236 15.91 3.87 -37.43
CA LYS A 236 14.62 4.46 -37.83
C LYS A 236 14.57 5.98 -37.61
N ILE A 237 15.23 6.50 -36.58
CA ILE A 237 15.24 7.95 -36.26
C ILE A 237 16.19 8.72 -37.20
N ALA A 238 17.29 8.11 -37.66
CA ALA A 238 18.22 8.74 -38.60
C ALA A 238 17.68 8.83 -40.05
N GLY A 239 16.53 8.22 -40.34
CA GLY A 239 16.03 7.94 -41.68
C GLY A 239 15.00 8.91 -42.26
N THR A 240 14.90 10.18 -41.81
CA THR A 240 13.97 11.14 -42.46
C THR A 240 14.49 12.59 -42.47
N LYS A 241 15.26 12.88 -43.54
CA LYS A 241 15.46 14.15 -44.28
C LYS A 241 15.57 15.51 -43.51
N GLY A 242 16.78 16.12 -43.59
CA GLY A 242 16.94 17.39 -44.32
C GLY A 242 17.34 18.70 -43.59
N ALA A 243 18.63 18.82 -43.17
CA ALA A 243 19.54 20.00 -43.21
C ALA A 243 19.18 21.38 -42.55
N PRO A 244 20.16 22.29 -42.29
CA PRO A 244 21.60 22.16 -42.06
C PRO A 244 22.09 22.78 -40.71
N ALA A 245 23.39 22.60 -40.46
CA ALA A 245 24.14 22.99 -39.29
C ALA A 245 24.09 24.48 -38.89
N ARG A 246 24.10 24.73 -37.56
CA ARG A 246 24.78 25.89 -36.96
C ARG A 246 25.76 25.41 -35.90
N SER A 247 27.03 25.48 -36.28
CA SER A 247 28.18 25.50 -35.41
C SER A 247 28.21 26.81 -34.60
N GLY A 248 28.44 26.69 -33.30
CA GLY A 248 28.59 27.79 -32.35
C GLY A 248 29.12 27.25 -31.03
N GLN A 249 30.45 27.29 -30.89
CA GLN A 249 31.31 26.64 -29.90
C GLN A 249 31.29 27.37 -28.52
N PRO A 250 32.09 26.98 -27.51
CA PRO A 250 31.70 26.16 -26.36
C PRO A 250 31.82 26.88 -25.01
N ALA A 251 31.20 26.35 -23.95
CA ALA A 251 31.59 26.67 -22.57
C ALA A 251 31.71 25.41 -21.71
N ALA A 252 32.97 25.01 -21.53
CA ALA A 252 33.58 24.29 -20.41
C ALA A 252 32.86 23.05 -19.82
N ASN A 253 33.36 21.89 -20.27
CA ASN A 253 33.55 20.65 -19.53
C ASN A 253 33.54 20.73 -17.99
N SER A 254 32.76 19.84 -17.38
CA SER A 254 33.29 18.96 -16.32
C SER A 254 32.99 17.51 -16.70
N GLY A 255 33.74 17.00 -17.68
CA GLY A 255 33.84 15.56 -17.87
C GLY A 255 34.56 14.96 -16.67
N VAL A 256 33.86 14.15 -15.88
CA VAL A 256 34.49 13.27 -14.90
C VAL A 256 34.62 11.89 -15.56
N ARG A 257 35.73 11.69 -16.28
CA ARG A 257 36.31 10.35 -16.41
C ARG A 257 37.03 10.05 -15.09
N GLY A 258 36.52 9.09 -14.34
CA GLY A 258 37.19 8.59 -13.15
C GLY A 258 36.58 7.28 -12.64
N ARG A 259 37.15 6.13 -13.08
CA ARG A 259 36.92 4.74 -12.64
C ARG A 259 35.46 4.19 -12.68
N PRO A 260 35.25 2.92 -13.08
CA PRO A 260 33.97 2.24 -12.84
C PRO A 260 33.88 1.88 -11.35
N GLY A 261 33.55 2.87 -10.52
CA GLY A 261 32.94 2.64 -9.21
C GLY A 261 31.44 2.56 -9.42
N LEU A 262 30.78 1.55 -8.85
CA LEU A 262 29.31 1.45 -8.83
C LEU A 262 28.74 2.82 -8.43
N VAL A 263 27.99 3.45 -9.33
CA VAL A 263 27.22 4.64 -9.01
C VAL A 263 26.20 4.18 -7.96
N ALA A 264 26.35 4.64 -6.72
CA ALA A 264 25.37 4.39 -5.69
C ALA A 264 24.07 5.06 -6.14
N GLU A 265 22.99 4.28 -6.24
CA GLU A 265 21.66 4.86 -6.43
C GLU A 265 21.41 5.88 -5.33
N ALA A 266 20.90 7.05 -5.72
CA ALA A 266 20.52 8.09 -4.80
C ALA A 266 19.40 7.59 -3.87
N LYS A 267 19.21 8.28 -2.74
CA LYS A 267 18.21 7.85 -1.76
C LYS A 267 16.81 7.88 -2.39
N ALA A 268 15.88 7.08 -1.86
CA ALA A 268 14.54 6.95 -2.45
C ALA A 268 13.77 8.29 -2.56
N TRP A 269 14.07 9.31 -1.77
CA TRP A 269 13.44 10.64 -1.88
C TRP A 269 14.14 11.60 -2.86
N GLU A 270 15.26 11.20 -3.46
CA GLU A 270 16.02 11.99 -4.43
C GLU A 270 15.65 11.55 -5.85
N SER A 271 15.17 12.48 -6.69
CA SER A 271 14.70 12.16 -8.05
C SER A 271 15.82 11.98 -9.08
N VAL A 272 17.05 12.34 -8.74
CA VAL A 272 18.23 12.21 -9.60
C VAL A 272 19.38 11.57 -8.84
N ASN A 273 20.15 10.75 -9.54
CA ASN A 273 21.38 10.19 -9.04
C ASN A 273 22.49 11.26 -8.98
N SER A 274 23.57 10.94 -8.26
CA SER A 274 24.75 11.81 -8.18
C SER A 274 25.42 12.09 -9.54
N ASP A 275 25.10 11.29 -10.57
CA ASP A 275 25.56 11.45 -11.94
C ASP A 275 24.56 12.20 -12.86
N GLY A 276 23.45 12.71 -12.30
CA GLY A 276 22.45 13.50 -13.00
C GLY A 276 21.39 12.69 -13.76
N ARG A 277 21.47 11.35 -13.80
CA ARG A 277 20.41 10.52 -14.39
C ARG A 277 19.19 10.44 -13.46
N PRO A 278 17.97 10.21 -13.98
CA PRO A 278 16.80 9.93 -13.14
C PRO A 278 17.07 8.75 -12.20
N ASN A 279 16.73 8.92 -10.93
CA ASN A 279 16.84 7.84 -9.95
C ASN A 279 15.63 6.91 -10.09
N MET A 280 15.84 5.73 -10.70
CA MET A 280 14.77 4.74 -10.88
C MET A 280 14.39 4.01 -9.59
N GLY A 281 15.20 4.12 -8.53
CA GLY A 281 14.86 3.70 -7.17
C GLY A 281 14.08 4.75 -6.36
N SER A 282 13.76 5.91 -6.96
CA SER A 282 13.08 7.00 -6.26
C SER A 282 11.58 6.76 -6.07
N TYR A 283 11.00 7.44 -5.08
CA TYR A 283 9.56 7.56 -4.90
C TYR A 283 8.87 8.17 -6.11
N LEU A 284 9.56 8.98 -6.93
CA LEU A 284 9.01 9.49 -8.17
C LEU A 284 8.78 8.36 -9.17
N ALA A 285 9.77 7.49 -9.39
CA ALA A 285 9.63 6.33 -10.27
C ALA A 285 8.56 5.36 -9.74
N ALA A 286 8.50 5.14 -8.42
CA ALA A 286 7.46 4.34 -7.80
C ALA A 286 6.05 4.93 -7.97
N LYS A 287 5.91 6.26 -7.87
CA LYS A 287 4.64 6.98 -8.11
C LYS A 287 4.21 6.85 -9.58
N LEU A 288 5.09 7.07 -10.55
CA LEU A 288 4.77 6.90 -11.98
C LEU A 288 4.28 5.48 -12.26
N ARG A 289 4.96 4.46 -11.71
CA ARG A 289 4.54 3.05 -11.85
C ARG A 289 3.18 2.79 -11.21
N ALA A 290 2.93 3.35 -10.01
CA ALA A 290 1.64 3.19 -9.33
C ALA A 290 0.50 3.87 -10.11
N THR A 291 0.72 5.07 -10.64
CA THR A 291 -0.27 5.75 -11.50
C THR A 291 -0.52 4.98 -12.78
N HIS A 292 0.51 4.39 -13.39
CA HIS A 292 0.36 3.52 -14.55
C HIS A 292 -0.49 2.28 -14.23
N GLN A 293 -0.24 1.63 -13.09
CA GLN A 293 -1.05 0.50 -12.64
C GLN A 293 -2.52 0.89 -12.44
N SER A 294 -2.80 2.07 -11.86
CA SER A 294 -4.18 2.57 -11.76
C SER A 294 -4.81 2.88 -13.12
N ALA A 295 -4.03 3.39 -14.08
CA ALA A 295 -4.52 3.57 -15.45
C ALA A 295 -4.88 2.23 -16.12
N VAL A 296 -4.08 1.18 -15.90
CA VAL A 296 -4.40 -0.19 -16.37
C VAL A 296 -5.74 -0.66 -15.82
N TYR A 297 -5.95 -0.54 -14.50
CA TYR A 297 -7.20 -0.97 -13.88
C TYR A 297 -8.40 -0.17 -14.37
N LEU A 298 -8.30 1.15 -14.42
CA LEU A 298 -9.39 2.00 -14.93
C LEU A 298 -9.73 1.68 -16.39
N PHE A 299 -8.71 1.45 -17.23
CA PHE A 299 -8.92 1.04 -18.61
C PHE A 299 -9.60 -0.33 -18.70
N GLN A 300 -9.16 -1.32 -17.93
CA GLN A 300 -9.75 -2.66 -17.91
C GLN A 300 -11.18 -2.65 -17.38
N ASP A 301 -11.45 -1.93 -16.28
CA ASP A 301 -12.78 -1.77 -15.71
C ASP A 301 -13.73 -1.12 -16.72
N ALA A 302 -13.27 -0.08 -17.41
CA ALA A 302 -14.04 0.60 -18.46
C ALA A 302 -14.40 -0.33 -19.63
N VAL A 303 -13.47 -1.16 -20.10
CA VAL A 303 -13.70 -2.12 -21.19
C VAL A 303 -14.60 -3.28 -20.74
N THR A 304 -14.42 -3.77 -19.52
CA THR A 304 -15.19 -4.93 -19.01
C THR A 304 -16.57 -4.58 -18.46
N ALA A 305 -16.84 -3.29 -18.20
CA ALA A 305 -18.15 -2.80 -17.76
C ALA A 305 -19.21 -2.80 -18.87
N VAL A 306 -18.83 -2.95 -20.14
CA VAL A 306 -19.73 -3.03 -21.29
C VAL A 306 -19.81 -4.45 -21.86
N GLU A 307 -20.91 -4.77 -22.53
CA GLU A 307 -21.08 -6.08 -23.18
C GLU A 307 -19.99 -6.30 -24.25
N GLU A 308 -19.63 -7.55 -24.52
CA GLU A 308 -18.56 -7.89 -25.48
C GLU A 308 -18.81 -7.28 -26.87
N SER A 309 -20.08 -7.13 -27.28
CA SER A 309 -20.48 -6.49 -28.53
C SER A 309 -20.30 -4.97 -28.57
N GLU A 310 -20.17 -4.34 -27.41
CA GLU A 310 -19.99 -2.89 -27.23
C GLU A 310 -18.54 -2.53 -26.87
N GLN A 311 -17.67 -3.53 -26.69
CA GLN A 311 -16.25 -3.31 -26.45
C GLN A 311 -15.57 -2.69 -27.68
N PRO A 312 -14.65 -1.74 -27.48
CA PRO A 312 -13.94 -1.13 -28.58
C PRO A 312 -12.97 -2.14 -29.19
N GLU A 313 -12.94 -2.22 -30.52
CA GLU A 313 -11.97 -3.05 -31.25
C GLU A 313 -10.57 -2.44 -31.13
N LEU A 314 -9.84 -2.83 -30.08
CA LEU A 314 -8.49 -2.36 -29.81
C LEU A 314 -7.48 -3.50 -29.97
N THR A 315 -6.36 -3.22 -30.64
CA THR A 315 -5.20 -4.11 -30.60
C THR A 315 -4.49 -3.98 -29.25
N GLU A 316 -3.62 -4.94 -28.94
CA GLU A 316 -2.77 -4.89 -27.75
C GLU A 316 -1.90 -3.62 -27.72
N GLU A 317 -1.30 -3.25 -28.86
CA GLU A 317 -0.48 -2.04 -28.98
C GLU A 317 -1.30 -0.76 -28.74
N THR A 318 -2.50 -0.66 -29.32
CA THR A 318 -3.38 0.51 -29.08
C THR A 318 -3.91 0.56 -27.65
N SER A 319 -4.17 -0.60 -27.03
CA SER A 319 -4.59 -0.68 -25.63
C SER A 319 -3.48 -0.17 -24.70
N LEU A 320 -2.24 -0.58 -24.94
CA LEU A 320 -1.08 -0.10 -24.19
C LEU A 320 -0.87 1.41 -24.34
N GLU A 321 -1.04 1.94 -25.55
CA GLU A 321 -0.95 3.38 -25.81
C GLU A 321 -2.04 4.17 -25.04
N HIS A 322 -3.29 3.69 -25.06
CA HIS A 322 -4.37 4.31 -24.28
C HIS A 322 -4.09 4.29 -22.78
N VAL A 323 -3.49 3.21 -22.25
CA VAL A 323 -3.09 3.15 -20.84
C VAL A 323 -1.99 4.17 -20.52
N TRP A 324 -1.00 4.36 -21.39
CA TRP A 324 0.04 5.38 -21.18
C TRP A 324 -0.53 6.80 -21.25
N GLN A 325 -1.42 7.08 -22.20
CA GLN A 325 -2.13 8.37 -22.27
C GLN A 325 -2.97 8.63 -21.02
N LEU A 326 -3.66 7.62 -20.51
CA LEU A 326 -4.40 7.73 -19.26
C LEU A 326 -3.46 7.92 -18.06
N THR A 327 -2.29 7.29 -18.05
CA THR A 327 -1.25 7.51 -17.03
C THR A 327 -0.81 8.97 -16.99
N GLU A 328 -0.52 9.56 -18.16
CA GLU A 328 -0.15 10.97 -18.27
C GLU A 328 -1.28 11.90 -17.84
N LEU A 329 -2.53 11.58 -18.22
CA LEU A 329 -3.70 12.34 -17.83
C LEU A 329 -3.91 12.34 -16.31
N LEU A 330 -3.78 11.19 -15.64
CA LEU A 330 -3.91 11.08 -14.19
C LEU A 330 -2.80 11.86 -13.46
N LEU A 331 -1.56 11.81 -13.96
CA LEU A 331 -0.45 12.62 -13.42
C LEU A 331 -0.72 14.12 -13.61
N TRP A 332 -1.23 14.52 -14.78
CA TRP A 332 -1.60 15.90 -15.07
C TRP A 332 -2.74 16.38 -14.16
N LEU A 333 -3.75 15.55 -13.91
CA LEU A 333 -4.83 15.87 -12.97
C LEU A 333 -4.29 16.09 -11.55
N ALA A 334 -3.39 15.21 -11.08
CA ALA A 334 -2.74 15.38 -9.80
C ALA A 334 -1.89 16.67 -9.72
N ASP A 335 -1.21 17.04 -10.81
CA ASP A 335 -0.51 18.33 -10.89
C ASP A 335 -1.48 19.51 -10.77
N GLN A 336 -2.62 19.50 -11.47
CA GLN A 336 -3.61 20.58 -11.39
C GLN A 336 -4.22 20.68 -10.00
N VAL A 337 -4.56 19.55 -9.39
CA VAL A 337 -5.11 19.49 -8.03
C VAL A 337 -4.07 20.00 -7.02
N GLN A 338 -2.82 19.53 -7.07
CA GLN A 338 -1.76 20.02 -6.19
C GLN A 338 -1.54 21.52 -6.36
N LYS A 339 -1.48 22.00 -7.61
CA LYS A 339 -1.34 23.42 -7.90
C LYS A 339 -2.50 24.25 -7.34
N SER A 340 -3.73 23.75 -7.45
CA SER A 340 -4.92 24.45 -6.96
C SER A 340 -4.95 24.56 -5.43
N VAL A 341 -4.45 23.55 -4.70
CA VAL A 341 -4.54 23.49 -3.23
C VAL A 341 -3.28 23.99 -2.53
N VAL A 342 -2.11 23.69 -3.09
CA VAL A 342 -0.79 23.99 -2.50
C VAL A 342 -0.11 25.19 -3.17
N GLY A 343 -0.55 25.57 -4.38
CA GLY A 343 -0.02 26.73 -5.11
C GLY A 343 1.20 26.44 -5.98
N ALA A 344 1.77 25.23 -5.92
CA ALA A 344 2.92 24.82 -6.71
C ALA A 344 2.81 23.36 -7.16
N ILE A 345 3.49 23.01 -8.26
CA ILE A 345 3.60 21.63 -8.73
C ILE A 345 4.96 21.10 -8.31
N ASN A 346 4.95 20.03 -7.51
CA ASN A 346 6.15 19.28 -7.18
C ASN A 346 5.80 17.80 -6.99
N ARG A 347 6.03 16.99 -8.04
CA ARG A 347 5.70 15.55 -8.06
C ARG A 347 6.48 14.72 -7.03
N ASN A 348 7.58 15.24 -6.50
CA ASN A 348 8.34 14.56 -5.44
C ASN A 348 7.66 14.66 -4.07
N GLU A 349 6.88 15.70 -3.82
CA GLU A 349 6.27 15.94 -2.52
C GLU A 349 5.13 14.97 -2.19
N ALA A 350 4.85 14.83 -0.89
CA ALA A 350 3.72 14.04 -0.40
C ALA A 350 2.37 14.67 -0.80
N SER A 351 2.30 15.99 -0.92
CA SER A 351 1.10 16.72 -1.37
C SER A 351 0.66 16.34 -2.78
N HIS A 352 1.59 16.02 -3.69
CA HIS A 352 1.25 15.50 -5.02
C HIS A 352 0.65 14.09 -4.96
N LYS A 353 1.19 13.24 -4.08
CA LYS A 353 0.66 11.88 -3.87
C LYS A 353 -0.78 11.95 -3.36
N GLU A 354 -1.03 12.81 -2.37
CA GLU A 354 -2.37 13.05 -1.82
C GLU A 354 -3.33 13.59 -2.89
N ALA A 355 -2.89 14.56 -3.70
CA ALA A 355 -3.66 15.07 -4.84
C ALA A 355 -4.08 13.95 -5.81
N GLY A 356 -3.17 13.01 -6.12
CA GLY A 356 -3.48 11.83 -6.93
C GLY A 356 -4.49 10.87 -6.28
N GLN A 357 -4.48 10.74 -4.95
CA GLN A 357 -5.46 9.93 -4.21
C GLN A 357 -6.86 10.55 -4.26
N TRP A 358 -6.96 11.89 -4.16
CA TRP A 358 -8.24 12.58 -4.35
C TRP A 358 -8.79 12.41 -5.78
N VAL A 359 -7.92 12.48 -6.80
CA VAL A 359 -8.30 12.17 -8.18
C VAL A 359 -8.88 10.75 -8.27
N GLN A 360 -8.20 9.75 -7.71
CA GLN A 360 -8.72 8.37 -7.72
C GLN A 360 -10.03 8.22 -6.97
N GLN A 361 -10.16 8.82 -5.78
CA GLN A 361 -11.41 8.81 -5.01
C GLN A 361 -12.58 9.35 -5.82
N ILE A 362 -12.37 10.43 -6.57
CA ILE A 362 -13.42 11.05 -7.37
C ILE A 362 -13.80 10.16 -8.56
N ILE A 363 -12.82 9.55 -9.21
CA ILE A 363 -13.06 8.59 -10.29
C ILE A 363 -13.88 7.42 -9.76
N SER A 364 -13.51 6.84 -8.62
CA SER A 364 -14.21 5.66 -8.08
C SER A 364 -15.60 5.95 -7.51
N THR A 365 -15.91 7.19 -7.14
CA THR A 365 -17.17 7.50 -6.42
C THR A 365 -18.15 8.40 -7.15
N ARG A 366 -17.68 9.29 -8.03
CA ARG A 366 -18.52 10.33 -8.65
C ARG A 366 -18.49 10.30 -10.17
N TYR A 367 -17.30 10.12 -10.75
CA TYR A 367 -17.12 10.15 -12.20
C TYR A 367 -16.27 8.96 -12.67
N PRO A 368 -16.83 7.72 -12.67
CA PRO A 368 -16.12 6.53 -13.13
C PRO A 368 -15.55 6.69 -14.54
N TYR A 369 -14.38 6.10 -14.77
CA TYR A 369 -13.82 6.00 -16.11
C TYR A 369 -14.62 4.94 -16.90
N ALA A 370 -15.05 5.27 -18.11
CA ALA A 370 -15.94 4.46 -18.93
C ALA A 370 -15.39 4.30 -20.34
N VAL A 371 -15.96 3.34 -21.08
CA VAL A 371 -15.52 3.02 -22.45
C VAL A 371 -15.55 4.22 -23.39
N GLU A 372 -16.52 5.12 -23.19
CA GLU A 372 -16.69 6.36 -23.96
C GLU A 372 -15.45 7.26 -23.87
N HIS A 373 -14.76 7.28 -22.73
CA HIS A 373 -13.54 8.08 -22.58
C HIS A 373 -12.34 7.47 -23.31
N ILE A 374 -12.39 6.18 -23.65
CA ILE A 374 -11.35 5.51 -24.44
C ILE A 374 -11.54 5.86 -25.92
N THR A 375 -12.78 5.88 -26.39
CA THR A 375 -13.13 6.01 -27.81
C THR A 375 -13.39 7.45 -28.25
N ASP A 376 -13.71 8.35 -27.33
CA ASP A 376 -14.01 9.76 -27.61
C ASP A 376 -13.11 10.70 -26.78
N ASP A 377 -12.27 11.46 -27.50
CA ASP A 377 -11.33 12.43 -26.94
C ASP A 377 -12.03 13.63 -26.28
N ASP A 378 -13.18 14.06 -26.80
CA ASP A 378 -13.92 15.19 -26.25
C ASP A 378 -14.66 14.76 -24.97
N ALA A 379 -15.23 13.56 -24.95
CA ALA A 379 -15.79 12.95 -23.73
C ALA A 379 -14.70 12.78 -22.66
N ARG A 380 -13.51 12.30 -23.03
CA ARG A 380 -12.37 12.17 -22.10
C ARG A 380 -11.92 13.51 -21.53
N ARG A 381 -11.90 14.57 -22.35
CA ARG A 381 -11.56 15.93 -21.90
C ARG A 381 -12.58 16.46 -20.92
N GLU A 382 -13.88 16.38 -21.23
CA GLU A 382 -14.94 16.83 -20.35
C GLU A 382 -14.90 16.09 -19.01
N TRP A 383 -14.78 14.76 -19.05
CA TRP A 383 -14.59 13.93 -17.86
C TRP A 383 -13.40 14.38 -17.01
N SER A 384 -12.24 14.65 -17.63
CA SER A 384 -11.04 15.06 -16.90
C SER A 384 -11.22 16.40 -16.18
N LEU A 385 -11.97 17.34 -16.78
CA LEU A 385 -12.28 18.63 -16.15
C LEU A 385 -13.20 18.45 -14.93
N LEU A 386 -14.21 17.59 -15.04
CA LEU A 386 -15.11 17.28 -13.93
C LEU A 386 -14.35 16.62 -12.77
N VAL A 387 -13.53 15.62 -13.07
CA VAL A 387 -12.71 14.90 -12.07
C VAL A 387 -11.73 15.85 -11.39
N GLY A 388 -10.96 16.61 -12.17
CA GLY A 388 -9.94 17.52 -11.63
C GLY A 388 -10.54 18.61 -10.74
N LYS A 389 -11.66 19.19 -11.15
CA LYS A 389 -12.39 20.20 -10.35
C LYS A 389 -12.90 19.60 -9.04
N ALA A 390 -13.58 18.46 -9.11
CA ALA A 390 -14.15 17.79 -7.95
C ALA A 390 -13.08 17.32 -6.94
N ALA A 391 -11.94 16.83 -7.44
CA ALA A 391 -10.81 16.43 -6.61
C ALA A 391 -10.16 17.64 -5.92
N ALA A 392 -9.98 18.77 -6.63
CA ALA A 392 -9.46 19.99 -6.04
C ALA A 392 -10.39 20.56 -4.97
N GLU A 393 -11.70 20.57 -5.21
CA GLU A 393 -12.70 21.05 -4.25
C GLU A 393 -12.71 20.23 -2.95
N ASP A 394 -12.65 18.89 -3.05
CA ASP A 394 -12.62 18.00 -1.87
C ASP A 394 -11.28 18.11 -1.13
N PHE A 395 -10.17 18.20 -1.84
CA PHE A 395 -8.86 18.35 -1.22
C PHE A 395 -8.73 19.71 -0.51
N SER A 396 -9.17 20.80 -1.15
CA SER A 396 -9.23 22.13 -0.51
C SER A 396 -10.21 22.17 0.67
N ARG A 397 -11.32 21.43 0.62
CA ARG A 397 -12.23 21.30 1.77
C ARG A 397 -11.54 20.60 2.93
N THR A 398 -10.83 19.52 2.65
CA THR A 398 -10.06 18.77 3.67
C THR A 398 -8.97 19.64 4.29
N GLN A 399 -8.23 20.41 3.47
CA GLN A 399 -7.23 21.36 3.96
C GLN A 399 -7.84 22.40 4.91
N ARG A 400 -9.01 22.95 4.57
CA ARG A 400 -9.75 23.89 5.44
C ARG A 400 -10.18 23.25 6.75
N MET A 401 -10.77 22.05 6.70
CA MET A 401 -11.16 21.31 7.91
C MET A 401 -9.96 21.02 8.82
N MET A 402 -8.82 20.64 8.23
CA MET A 402 -7.58 20.44 8.97
C MET A 402 -7.06 21.73 9.59
N ALA A 403 -7.12 22.84 8.86
CA ALA A 403 -6.70 24.14 9.36
C ALA A 403 -7.60 24.61 10.51
N ASP A 404 -8.92 24.45 10.40
CA ASP A 404 -9.88 24.74 11.46
C ASP A 404 -9.60 23.89 12.71
N TYR A 405 -9.33 22.59 12.53
CA TYR A 405 -8.97 21.69 13.63
C TYR A 405 -7.66 22.09 14.33
N LEU A 406 -6.69 22.58 13.57
CA LEU A 406 -5.36 22.98 14.06
C LEU A 406 -5.30 24.45 14.51
N GLY A 407 -6.37 25.23 14.33
CA GLY A 407 -6.40 26.67 14.60
C GLY A 407 -5.45 27.48 13.70
N ILE A 408 -5.26 27.05 12.45
CA ILE A 408 -4.41 27.70 11.47
C ILE A 408 -5.27 28.56 10.54
N ASP A 409 -5.00 29.86 10.46
CA ASP A 409 -5.61 30.72 9.45
C ASP A 409 -4.95 30.49 8.09
N LEU A 410 -5.67 29.83 7.17
CA LEU A 410 -5.22 29.70 5.78
C LEU A 410 -5.34 31.06 5.08
N GLN A 411 -4.22 31.58 4.58
CA GLN A 411 -4.30 32.70 3.63
C GLN A 411 -4.85 32.19 2.29
N PRO A 412 -5.79 32.90 1.65
CA PRO A 412 -6.21 32.55 0.30
C PRO A 412 -4.98 32.58 -0.61
N ALA A 413 -4.77 31.51 -1.37
CA ALA A 413 -3.73 31.47 -2.38
C ALA A 413 -3.93 32.67 -3.32
N ALA A 414 -2.91 33.53 -3.43
CA ALA A 414 -2.96 34.65 -4.35
C ALA A 414 -3.18 34.07 -5.75
N GLU A 415 -4.36 34.34 -6.33
CA GLU A 415 -4.64 34.02 -7.73
C GLU A 415 -3.52 34.59 -8.58
N THR A 416 -2.61 33.72 -9.01
CA THR A 416 -1.61 34.06 -10.01
C THR A 416 -2.38 34.16 -11.32
N ARG A 417 -3.03 35.31 -11.56
CA ARG A 417 -3.49 35.67 -12.90
C ARG A 417 -2.29 35.51 -13.83
N PRO A 418 -2.43 34.85 -14.98
CA PRO A 418 -1.36 34.81 -15.97
C PRO A 418 -0.97 36.26 -16.28
N GLN A 419 0.30 36.59 -16.05
CA GLN A 419 0.91 37.89 -16.30
C GLN A 419 0.95 38.28 -17.79
N GLN A 420 0.23 37.57 -18.66
CA GLN A 420 0.12 37.87 -20.09
C GLN A 420 -1.05 38.78 -20.48
N GLU A 421 -1.96 39.14 -19.56
CA GLU A 421 -3.03 40.11 -19.86
C GLU A 421 -2.87 41.48 -19.17
N GLN A 422 -1.92 41.64 -18.24
CA GLN A 422 -1.69 42.94 -17.57
C GLN A 422 -0.68 43.87 -18.29
N GLU A 423 0.10 43.38 -19.25
CA GLU A 423 0.94 44.25 -20.11
C GLU A 423 0.24 44.75 -21.39
N GLN A 424 -0.98 44.27 -21.71
CA GLN A 424 -1.77 44.78 -22.85
C GLN A 424 -2.88 45.78 -22.48
N GLN A 425 -3.13 46.04 -21.20
CA GLN A 425 -4.11 47.07 -20.77
C GLN A 425 -3.50 48.32 -20.11
N GLN A 426 -2.17 48.42 -19.97
CA GLN A 426 -1.50 49.66 -19.51
C GLN A 426 -0.95 50.54 -20.65
N SER A 427 -1.27 50.23 -21.91
CA SER A 427 -1.01 51.11 -23.05
C SER A 427 -2.30 51.44 -23.82
N ALA A 428 -3.31 51.95 -23.13
CA ALA A 428 -4.37 52.75 -23.75
C ALA A 428 -5.11 53.57 -22.69
N GLY A 429 -5.02 54.90 -22.81
CA GLY A 429 -6.14 55.76 -22.43
C GLY A 429 -6.17 56.30 -20.99
N ARG A 430 -5.18 57.13 -20.67
CA ARG A 430 -5.39 58.32 -19.84
C ARG A 430 -6.42 59.21 -20.55
N GLY A 431 -7.58 59.49 -19.94
CA GLY A 431 -8.51 60.50 -20.46
C GLY A 431 -9.97 60.41 -19.99
N GLU A 432 -10.23 61.01 -18.83
CA GLU A 432 -11.40 61.85 -18.47
C GLU A 432 -12.84 61.51 -18.93
N ALA A 433 -13.69 61.27 -17.91
CA ALA A 433 -14.99 61.89 -17.63
C ALA A 433 -16.04 62.07 -18.75
N THR A 434 -17.21 61.43 -18.62
CA THR A 434 -18.46 62.07 -18.14
C THR A 434 -19.66 61.09 -18.12
N THR A 435 -20.42 61.18 -17.03
CA THR A 435 -21.87 61.06 -16.80
C THR A 435 -22.77 60.48 -17.91
N SER A 436 -23.61 59.48 -17.57
CA SER A 436 -25.10 59.51 -17.58
C SER A 436 -25.73 58.11 -17.83
N GLN A 437 -26.57 57.67 -16.88
CA GLN A 437 -27.67 56.71 -17.07
C GLN A 437 -28.88 57.41 -17.79
N PRO A 438 -30.06 56.78 -17.98
CA PRO A 438 -30.39 55.49 -18.62
C PRO A 438 -31.58 55.65 -19.61
N THR A 439 -31.91 54.66 -20.45
CA THR A 439 -33.33 54.33 -20.76
C THR A 439 -33.52 52.99 -21.46
N ALA A 440 -34.57 52.30 -21.03
CA ALA A 440 -35.15 51.10 -21.61
C ALA A 440 -35.88 51.38 -22.94
N GLN A 441 -35.96 50.39 -23.82
CA GLN A 441 -37.20 50.10 -24.53
C GLN A 441 -37.22 48.71 -25.20
N GLN A 442 -38.32 48.02 -24.94
CA GLN A 442 -38.80 46.79 -25.55
C GLN A 442 -38.88 46.89 -27.08
N ARG A 443 -38.75 45.76 -27.77
CA ARG A 443 -39.74 45.30 -28.76
C ARG A 443 -39.64 43.79 -28.96
N GLN A 444 -40.80 43.16 -28.76
CA GLN A 444 -41.15 41.83 -29.23
C GLN A 444 -41.15 41.83 -30.77
N ASP A 445 -40.76 40.71 -31.38
CA ASP A 445 -41.52 40.16 -32.49
C ASP A 445 -41.46 38.63 -32.47
N GLN A 446 -42.64 38.06 -32.54
CA GLN A 446 -42.97 36.65 -32.50
C GLN A 446 -43.61 36.34 -33.84
N VAL A 447 -43.00 35.49 -34.68
CA VAL A 447 -43.72 34.85 -35.79
C VAL A 447 -43.43 33.35 -35.87
N ARG A 448 -44.55 32.65 -35.84
CA ARG A 448 -44.92 31.24 -35.81
C ARG A 448 -44.73 30.55 -37.17
N GLY A 449 -44.50 29.23 -37.16
CA GLY A 449 -44.68 28.33 -38.31
C GLY A 449 -44.01 26.96 -38.11
N THR A 450 -44.59 26.06 -37.31
CA THR A 450 -45.36 24.85 -37.72
C THR A 450 -44.55 23.66 -38.28
N ALA A 451 -44.43 22.65 -37.40
CA ALA A 451 -44.71 21.21 -37.59
C ALA A 451 -43.94 20.37 -38.63
N SER A 452 -43.24 19.36 -38.13
CA SER A 452 -43.35 17.98 -38.63
C SER A 452 -43.04 17.01 -37.49
N ALA A 453 -44.00 16.13 -37.20
CA ALA A 453 -43.93 15.07 -36.23
C ALA A 453 -43.19 13.86 -36.81
N GLN A 454 -42.28 13.28 -36.04
CA GLN A 454 -41.96 11.85 -36.14
C GLN A 454 -42.23 11.22 -34.78
N GLN A 455 -43.22 10.33 -34.78
CA GLN A 455 -43.56 9.43 -33.69
C GLN A 455 -42.36 8.51 -33.42
N GLN A 456 -41.74 8.65 -32.25
CA GLN A 456 -40.98 7.57 -31.63
C GLN A 456 -41.79 7.04 -30.45
N LEU A 457 -41.85 5.71 -30.39
CA LEU A 457 -42.57 4.90 -29.41
C LEU A 457 -42.23 5.31 -27.96
N PRO A 458 -43.17 5.18 -27.00
CA PRO A 458 -42.92 5.57 -25.62
C PRO A 458 -41.75 4.73 -25.05
N PRO A 459 -40.77 5.34 -24.36
CA PRO A 459 -39.80 4.58 -23.61
C PRO A 459 -40.54 3.79 -22.54
N GLU A 460 -40.24 2.49 -22.45
CA GLU A 460 -40.64 1.66 -21.31
C GLU A 460 -40.32 2.43 -20.02
N GLN A 461 -41.35 2.65 -19.21
CA GLN A 461 -41.17 3.14 -17.84
C GLN A 461 -40.31 2.10 -17.10
N ARG A 462 -38.99 2.29 -17.12
CA ARG A 462 -38.11 1.75 -16.09
C ARG A 462 -38.62 2.35 -14.79
N SER A 463 -39.30 1.54 -13.98
CA SER A 463 -39.61 1.89 -12.60
C SER A 463 -38.34 2.49 -11.97
N PRO A 464 -38.38 3.70 -11.41
CA PRO A 464 -37.20 4.30 -10.78
C PRO A 464 -36.66 3.30 -9.76
N ARG A 465 -35.35 3.03 -9.82
CA ARG A 465 -34.68 2.17 -8.84
C ARG A 465 -35.06 2.71 -7.46
N PRO A 466 -35.52 1.85 -6.53
CA PRO A 466 -35.86 2.32 -5.20
C PRO A 466 -34.61 2.91 -4.54
N LEU A 467 -34.76 4.12 -3.98
CA LEU A 467 -33.68 4.85 -3.31
C LEU A 467 -33.10 4.02 -2.17
N THR A 468 -31.80 4.08 -1.99
CA THR A 468 -31.15 3.48 -0.82
C THR A 468 -31.23 4.41 0.38
N ALA A 469 -31.15 3.88 1.60
CA ALA A 469 -31.23 4.67 2.82
C ALA A 469 -30.09 5.68 2.97
N GLY A 470 -28.95 5.45 2.30
CA GLY A 470 -27.84 6.41 2.25
C GLY A 470 -28.07 7.57 1.27
N GLU A 471 -28.94 7.38 0.28
CA GLU A 471 -29.32 8.40 -0.72
C GLU A 471 -30.54 9.22 -0.28
N ASP A 472 -31.29 8.75 0.72
CA ASP A 472 -32.45 9.43 1.29
C ASP A 472 -32.06 10.27 2.54
N PRO A 473 -32.09 11.61 2.44
CA PRO A 473 -31.75 12.50 3.56
C PRO A 473 -32.62 12.30 4.81
N ASP A 474 -33.88 11.91 4.63
CA ASP A 474 -34.81 11.71 5.75
C ASP A 474 -34.49 10.42 6.49
N ALA A 475 -34.11 9.35 5.77
CA ALA A 475 -33.63 8.10 6.34
C ALA A 475 -32.32 8.30 7.15
N VAL A 476 -31.33 9.02 6.58
CA VAL A 476 -30.07 9.33 7.28
C VAL A 476 -30.34 10.16 8.54
N THR A 477 -31.27 11.11 8.47
CA THR A 477 -31.65 11.96 9.61
C THR A 477 -32.37 11.16 10.70
N ALA A 478 -33.30 10.28 10.32
CA ALA A 478 -34.01 9.40 11.25
C ALA A 478 -33.04 8.45 11.97
N TRP A 479 -32.04 7.93 11.25
CA TRP A 479 -31.01 7.07 11.82
C TRP A 479 -30.18 7.77 12.91
N LYS A 480 -29.69 8.99 12.62
CA LYS A 480 -28.94 9.79 13.58
C LYS A 480 -29.77 10.11 14.82
N LYS A 481 -31.03 10.52 14.62
CA LYS A 481 -31.95 10.81 15.73
C LYS A 481 -32.22 9.60 16.63
N LEU A 482 -32.37 8.41 16.04
CA LEU A 482 -32.53 7.17 16.82
C LEU A 482 -31.26 6.86 17.63
N ALA A 483 -30.08 6.94 17.01
CA ALA A 483 -28.81 6.72 17.69
C ALA A 483 -28.64 7.70 18.87
N ASP A 484 -28.94 8.98 18.67
CA ASP A 484 -28.87 10.01 19.72
C ASP A 484 -29.89 9.76 20.84
N ALA A 485 -31.14 9.42 20.49
CA ALA A 485 -32.20 9.14 21.46
C ALA A 485 -31.88 7.93 22.37
N CYS A 486 -31.10 6.98 21.87
CA CYS A 486 -30.65 5.80 22.61
C CYS A 486 -29.28 6.00 23.30
N GLY A 487 -28.68 7.19 23.22
CA GLY A 487 -27.37 7.48 23.81
C GLY A 487 -26.20 6.79 23.09
N MET A 488 -26.35 6.51 21.80
CA MET A 488 -25.38 5.81 20.94
C MET A 488 -24.88 6.68 19.77
N GLY A 489 -25.10 8.00 19.81
CA GLY A 489 -24.67 8.93 18.76
C GLY A 489 -23.17 8.92 18.48
N GLU A 490 -22.34 8.83 19.53
CA GLU A 490 -20.87 8.69 19.42
C GLU A 490 -20.44 7.30 18.89
N TYR A 491 -21.37 6.35 18.86
CA TYR A 491 -21.14 4.97 18.41
C TYR A 491 -21.89 4.63 17.10
N ILE A 492 -22.26 5.65 16.32
CA ILE A 492 -23.10 5.46 15.13
C ILE A 492 -22.46 4.52 14.09
N ASP A 493 -21.13 4.50 14.00
CA ASP A 493 -20.39 3.61 13.11
C ASP A 493 -20.47 2.15 13.58
N GLN A 494 -20.51 1.91 14.90
CA GLN A 494 -20.67 0.58 15.48
C GLN A 494 -22.10 0.06 15.33
N LEU A 495 -23.08 0.92 15.08
CA LEU A 495 -24.44 0.48 14.75
C LEU A 495 -24.54 -0.18 13.36
N ARG A 496 -23.48 -0.15 12.53
CA ARG A 496 -23.43 -0.93 11.29
C ARG A 496 -23.68 -2.43 11.52
N PHE A 497 -23.34 -2.97 12.69
CA PHE A 497 -23.52 -4.40 12.99
C PHE A 497 -24.99 -4.80 13.14
N ILE A 498 -25.83 -3.94 13.73
CA ILE A 498 -27.28 -4.21 13.76
C ILE A 498 -27.87 -4.09 12.35
N LEU A 499 -27.35 -3.19 11.51
CA LEU A 499 -27.76 -3.10 10.10
C LEU A 499 -27.40 -4.36 9.31
N LYS A 500 -26.20 -4.92 9.49
CA LYS A 500 -25.80 -6.22 8.92
C LYS A 500 -26.75 -7.33 9.36
N ALA A 501 -27.00 -7.44 10.67
CA ALA A 501 -27.83 -8.50 11.25
C ALA A 501 -29.29 -8.43 10.81
N THR A 502 -29.87 -7.22 10.73
CA THR A 502 -31.29 -7.02 10.43
C THR A 502 -31.60 -7.09 8.93
N PHE A 503 -30.71 -6.58 8.07
CA PHE A 503 -30.93 -6.53 6.62
C PHE A 503 -30.15 -7.59 5.83
N GLY A 504 -29.28 -8.37 6.48
CA GLY A 504 -28.50 -9.43 5.83
C GLY A 504 -27.43 -8.91 4.87
N ILE A 505 -26.99 -7.66 5.05
CA ILE A 505 -26.03 -6.98 4.17
C ILE A 505 -24.58 -7.16 4.65
N SER A 506 -23.62 -7.05 3.73
CA SER A 506 -22.23 -7.43 3.98
C SER A 506 -21.42 -6.40 4.77
N GLN A 507 -21.64 -5.10 4.55
CA GLN A 507 -20.86 -4.03 5.21
C GLN A 507 -21.67 -3.27 6.27
N GLY A 508 -23.00 -3.38 6.25
CA GLY A 508 -23.84 -2.67 7.21
C GLY A 508 -24.01 -1.20 6.88
N LEU A 509 -23.81 -0.82 5.61
CA LEU A 509 -23.87 0.56 5.15
C LEU A 509 -25.29 0.91 4.70
N LEU A 510 -25.71 2.15 4.96
CA LEU A 510 -27.05 2.64 4.56
C LEU A 510 -27.26 2.60 3.03
N GLY A 511 -26.19 2.71 2.25
CA GLY A 511 -26.24 2.60 0.78
C GLY A 511 -26.54 1.18 0.26
N GLU A 512 -26.54 0.17 1.14
CA GLU A 512 -26.89 -1.22 0.79
C GLU A 512 -28.35 -1.56 1.10
N ILE A 513 -29.10 -0.66 1.77
CA ILE A 513 -30.45 -0.91 2.28
C ILE A 513 -31.44 -0.05 1.51
N GLU A 514 -32.58 -0.61 1.10
CA GLU A 514 -33.68 0.16 0.52
C GLU A 514 -34.27 1.15 1.56
N ALA A 515 -34.43 2.42 1.19
CA ALA A 515 -34.87 3.49 2.09
C ALA A 515 -36.23 3.20 2.77
N THR A 516 -37.17 2.61 2.03
CA THR A 516 -38.50 2.25 2.57
C THR A 516 -38.42 1.18 3.66
N ALA A 517 -37.60 0.15 3.44
CA ALA A 517 -37.41 -0.94 4.39
C ALA A 517 -36.65 -0.45 5.63
N PHE A 518 -35.64 0.40 5.41
CA PHE A 518 -34.87 1.03 6.46
C PHE A 518 -35.74 1.91 7.37
N THR A 519 -36.52 2.83 6.80
CA THR A 519 -37.35 3.78 7.54
C THR A 519 -38.37 3.05 8.42
N ARG A 520 -39.03 2.02 7.87
CA ARG A 520 -39.97 1.17 8.63
C ARG A 520 -39.31 0.52 9.84
N GLN A 521 -38.08 0.04 9.69
CA GLN A 521 -37.35 -0.61 10.77
C GLN A 521 -36.90 0.40 11.83
N VAL A 522 -36.46 1.59 11.41
CA VAL A 522 -36.10 2.68 12.32
C VAL A 522 -37.30 3.14 13.15
N ASP A 523 -38.50 3.22 12.57
CA ASP A 523 -39.73 3.54 13.30
C ASP A 523 -40.06 2.48 14.36
N GLN A 524 -39.85 1.20 14.05
CA GLN A 524 -40.05 0.10 15.01
C GLN A 524 -39.05 0.16 16.17
N TRP A 525 -37.79 0.47 15.88
CA TRP A 525 -36.76 0.65 16.91
C TRP A 525 -36.99 1.91 17.75
N ALA A 526 -37.47 2.99 17.14
CA ALA A 526 -37.84 4.21 17.84
C ALA A 526 -39.03 3.99 18.79
N ALA A 527 -39.95 3.08 18.46
CA ALA A 527 -41.07 2.71 19.32
C ALA A 527 -40.64 1.90 20.55
N ASN A 528 -39.53 1.14 20.47
CA ASN A 528 -38.98 0.36 21.59
C ASN A 528 -37.45 0.56 21.74
N PRO A 529 -37.00 1.72 22.26
CA PRO A 529 -35.58 2.07 22.34
C PRO A 529 -34.72 1.12 23.17
N THR A 530 -35.29 0.50 24.21
CA THR A 530 -34.59 -0.49 25.05
C THR A 530 -34.27 -1.75 24.26
N ASP A 531 -35.24 -2.28 23.53
CA ASP A 531 -35.08 -3.47 22.70
C ASP A 531 -34.09 -3.21 21.56
N PHE A 532 -34.11 -2.02 20.96
CA PHE A 532 -33.11 -1.63 19.97
C PHE A 532 -31.70 -1.64 20.55
N ARG A 533 -31.50 -1.11 21.75
CA ARG A 533 -30.19 -1.09 22.41
C ARG A 533 -29.69 -2.49 22.74
N GLU A 534 -30.56 -3.37 23.21
CA GLU A 534 -30.21 -4.78 23.48
C GLU A 534 -29.86 -5.52 22.18
N GLN A 535 -30.65 -5.34 21.12
CA GLN A 535 -30.38 -5.92 19.81
C GLN A 535 -29.07 -5.38 19.20
N ALA A 536 -28.79 -4.09 19.35
CA ALA A 536 -27.56 -3.47 18.87
C ALA A 536 -26.34 -4.01 19.62
N GLY A 537 -26.42 -4.13 20.95
CA GLY A 537 -25.37 -4.76 21.75
C GLY A 537 -25.17 -6.23 21.41
N HIS A 538 -26.24 -6.98 21.18
CA HIS A 538 -26.17 -8.38 20.77
C HIS A 538 -25.56 -8.54 19.38
N ALA A 539 -25.95 -7.70 18.41
CA ALA A 539 -25.38 -7.70 17.07
C ALA A 539 -23.89 -7.33 17.10
N PHE A 540 -23.53 -6.30 17.88
CA PHE A 540 -22.15 -5.90 18.09
C PHE A 540 -21.31 -7.02 18.70
N ASN A 541 -21.77 -7.66 19.78
CA ASN A 541 -21.01 -8.70 20.50
C ASN A 541 -20.95 -10.05 19.77
N ASN A 542 -21.86 -10.30 18.83
CA ASN A 542 -21.91 -11.56 18.09
C ASN A 542 -21.41 -11.46 16.67
N ASP A 543 -21.15 -10.25 16.15
CA ASP A 543 -20.48 -10.09 14.88
C ASP A 543 -19.03 -10.62 14.97
N PRO A 544 -18.59 -11.47 14.02
CA PRO A 544 -17.24 -12.03 13.99
C PRO A 544 -16.12 -10.96 13.98
N GLU A 545 -16.40 -9.74 13.53
CA GLU A 545 -15.46 -8.61 13.58
C GLU A 545 -15.16 -8.17 15.02
N ASN A 546 -16.12 -8.28 15.93
CA ASN A 546 -16.01 -7.79 17.31
C ASN A 546 -15.74 -8.87 18.35
N ARG A 547 -16.10 -10.13 18.11
CA ARG A 547 -15.68 -11.26 18.97
C ARG A 547 -14.16 -11.46 19.02
N LYS A 548 -13.41 -10.78 18.15
CA LYS A 548 -11.95 -10.72 18.15
C LYS A 548 -11.38 -9.55 18.97
N ALA A 549 -12.23 -8.62 19.43
CA ALA A 549 -11.83 -7.38 20.10
C ALA A 549 -12.15 -7.34 21.61
N SER A 550 -12.89 -8.34 22.13
CA SER A 550 -13.09 -8.61 23.58
C SER A 550 -12.40 -9.90 23.97
#